data_AF-A0A8J5II95-F1
#
_entry.id   AF-A0A8J5II95-F1
#
_cell.length_a   1.000
_cell.length_b   1.000
_cell.length_c   1.000
_cell.angle_alpha   90.00
_cell.angle_beta   90.00
_cell.angle_gamma   90.00
#
_symmetry.space_group_name_H-M   'P 1'
#
loop_
_entity.id
_entity.type
_entity.pdbx_description
1 polymer ?
#
loop_
_entity_poly.entity_id
_entity_poly.type
_entity_poly.pdbx_seq_one_letter_code
_entity_poly.pdbx_strand_id
1 'polypeptide(L)'
;MDDNVRKSWQLEPSQVEFKNPLWKTGLYDLTQKITERLGYADARLECVLYKLLVYEEGGHFAKHQDTEKEDGMIATLVVQLPSLHEGGDLVIYSNGEAKHRHDFGKADGTAVFLPHYAVHYADAEHALVKVTKGFRLALVYSICLPKEQHHLKRVSDKPLSDDLLSAISMVSDGNESFALLLSHEYTEKSIVDFGCEALKGVDRVRFGALEEANALVAADKKLNFYIAELTHFVLFAEHYDEAGCFECKRDPALVNFFFTELCPGLGGIGENETLIPSLVAIIRNPIGKDGLSEVELTLQVIDALDGGDAQKALLEMVLEEAMELKDELLCSPKLVPLLCKWSRRSSDDSNFKKFSEKLSQMDPGLLRPVIEGISQISADGDKTGKLFELAKSIVPKRVEWLNGKIGELNKPFTWEMTDAKFRDSRKVQEFLRGPEESMDTKNDFTFDDFKEADDFAKTSLANQRGASFTMEAAGSDKDAYLKITKTRKWFDDRQKILEQYMAEVSNLMEHFGEKTDDGDTN
;
A
#
# COMPACT_ATOMS: atom_id res chain seq x y z
N MET A 1 3.80 31.00 36.11
CA MET A 1 2.47 30.37 36.02
C MET A 1 2.05 29.96 37.42
N ASP A 2 0.76 29.82 37.68
CA ASP A 2 0.28 29.20 38.93
C ASP A 2 0.56 27.68 38.86
N ASP A 3 1.34 27.18 39.80
CA ASP A 3 1.73 25.76 39.89
C ASP A 3 0.52 24.84 40.11
N ASN A 4 -0.62 25.37 40.54
CA ASN A 4 -1.88 24.63 40.64
C ASN A 4 -2.57 24.43 39.28
N VAL A 5 -2.19 25.23 38.28
CA VAL A 5 -2.76 25.18 36.93
C VAL A 5 -1.84 24.44 35.97
N ARG A 6 -0.52 24.69 36.06
CA ARG A 6 0.48 24.03 35.23
C ARG A 6 1.83 23.99 35.94
N LYS A 7 2.37 22.78 36.10
CA LYS A 7 3.71 22.55 36.64
C LYS A 7 4.53 21.72 35.64
N SER A 8 5.46 22.38 34.94
CA SER A 8 6.37 21.77 33.96
C SER A 8 7.58 22.65 33.69
N TRP A 9 8.73 22.03 33.42
CA TRP A 9 9.88 22.71 32.82
C TRP A 9 9.73 22.74 31.30
N GLN A 10 10.20 23.79 30.64
CA GLN A 10 10.16 23.90 29.19
C GLN A 10 11.49 24.40 28.61
N LEU A 11 11.83 23.89 27.42
CA LEU A 11 12.90 24.41 26.56
C LEU A 11 12.30 24.86 25.23
N GLU A 12 12.75 26.01 24.76
CA GLU A 12 12.35 26.57 23.47
C GLU A 12 13.01 25.78 22.31
N PRO A 13 12.43 25.78 21.10
CA PRO A 13 12.94 25.00 19.97
C PRO A 13 14.41 25.27 19.64
N SER A 14 14.86 26.52 19.78
CA SER A 14 16.26 26.92 19.54
C SER A 14 17.26 26.32 20.52
N GLN A 15 16.79 25.72 21.61
CA GLN A 15 17.60 25.06 22.64
C GLN A 15 17.63 23.53 22.48
N VAL A 16 16.94 22.99 21.47
CA VAL A 16 16.82 21.55 21.23
C VAL A 16 17.45 21.21 19.89
N GLU A 17 18.37 20.26 19.89
CA GLU A 17 19.04 19.77 18.68
C GLU A 17 18.84 18.25 18.55
N PHE A 18 18.46 17.78 17.36
CA PHE A 18 18.31 16.36 17.05
C PHE A 18 19.50 15.89 16.22
N LYS A 19 20.36 15.06 16.83
CA LYS A 19 21.55 14.50 16.17
C LYS A 19 21.31 13.16 15.47
N ASN A 20 20.22 12.48 15.81
CA ASN A 20 19.84 11.24 15.13
C ASN A 20 19.30 11.57 13.73
N PRO A 21 19.98 11.17 12.64
CA PRO A 21 19.54 11.49 11.29
C PRO A 21 18.17 10.88 10.96
N LEU A 22 17.80 9.76 11.61
CA LEU A 22 16.50 9.12 11.43
C LEU A 22 15.35 9.88 12.06
N TRP A 23 15.61 10.85 12.95
CA TRP A 23 14.55 11.62 13.60
C TRP A 23 13.74 12.44 12.58
N LYS A 24 14.42 13.05 11.62
CA LYS A 24 13.77 13.87 10.58
C LYS A 24 12.92 13.01 9.65
N THR A 25 13.44 11.86 9.21
CA THR A 25 12.72 10.91 8.37
C THR A 25 11.51 10.33 9.11
N GLY A 26 11.71 9.86 10.34
CA GLY A 26 10.61 9.30 11.14
C GLY A 26 9.50 10.32 11.45
N LEU A 27 9.85 11.58 11.70
CA LEU A 27 8.86 12.65 11.89
C LEU A 27 8.12 12.98 10.58
N TYR A 28 8.81 12.93 9.43
CA TYR A 28 8.19 13.09 8.13
C TYR A 28 7.17 11.98 7.84
N ASP A 29 7.56 10.71 8.03
CA ASP A 29 6.68 9.55 7.81
C ASP A 29 5.48 9.56 8.77
N LEU A 30 5.71 9.93 10.03
CA LEU A 30 4.64 10.10 11.02
C LEU A 30 3.68 11.21 10.59
N THR A 31 4.20 12.33 10.07
CA THR A 31 3.37 13.45 9.60
C THR A 31 2.50 13.02 8.43
N GLN A 32 3.02 12.22 7.48
CA GLN A 32 2.22 11.67 6.38
C GLN A 32 1.05 10.81 6.89
N LYS A 33 1.31 9.89 7.83
CA LYS A 33 0.27 9.07 8.46
C LYS A 33 -0.78 9.93 9.19
N ILE A 34 -0.36 11.04 9.81
CA ILE A 34 -1.26 12.00 10.46
C ILE A 34 -2.11 12.73 9.44
N THR A 35 -1.51 13.23 8.35
CA THR A 35 -2.19 13.91 7.25
C THR A 35 -3.34 13.08 6.68
N GLU A 36 -3.07 11.81 6.36
CA GLU A 36 -4.08 10.87 5.85
C GLU A 36 -5.21 10.68 6.87
N ARG A 37 -4.87 10.41 8.13
CA ARG A 37 -5.85 10.16 9.20
C ARG A 37 -6.70 11.37 9.55
N LEU A 38 -6.18 12.59 9.38
CA LEU A 38 -6.92 13.83 9.60
C LEU A 38 -7.79 14.21 8.39
N GLY A 39 -7.71 13.48 7.27
CA GLY A 39 -8.52 13.73 6.07
C GLY A 39 -7.94 14.81 5.16
N TYR A 40 -6.63 15.05 5.23
CA TYR A 40 -5.91 16.07 4.45
C TYR A 40 -4.98 15.44 3.42
N ALA A 41 -5.35 14.31 2.81
CA ALA A 41 -4.47 13.50 1.95
C ALA A 41 -3.78 14.28 0.80
N ASP A 42 -4.40 15.36 0.30
CA ASP A 42 -3.85 16.22 -0.75
C ASP A 42 -3.06 17.44 -0.23
N ALA A 43 -2.89 17.55 1.10
CA ALA A 43 -2.19 18.65 1.76
C ALA A 43 -0.83 18.19 2.29
N ARG A 44 0.18 19.03 2.14
CA ARG A 44 1.51 18.79 2.71
C ARG A 44 1.61 19.48 4.06
N LEU A 45 1.13 18.83 5.12
CA LEU A 45 1.18 19.42 6.47
C LEU A 45 2.63 19.66 6.91
N GLU A 46 2.86 20.81 7.53
CA GLU A 46 4.12 21.17 8.17
C GLU A 46 4.09 20.76 9.64
N CYS A 47 5.18 20.16 10.12
CA CYS A 47 5.34 19.74 11.52
C CYS A 47 6.43 20.59 12.17
N VAL A 48 6.03 21.57 12.99
CA VAL A 48 6.91 22.59 13.56
C VAL A 48 7.11 22.34 15.05
N LEU A 49 8.35 22.17 15.50
CA LEU A 49 8.65 21.99 16.93
C LEU A 49 8.27 23.28 17.68
N TYR A 50 7.37 23.15 18.66
CA TYR A 50 6.97 24.26 19.50
C TYR A 50 7.76 24.32 20.81
N LYS A 51 7.95 23.18 21.50
CA LYS A 51 8.76 23.12 22.73
C LYS A 51 9.07 21.69 23.17
N LEU A 52 10.08 21.56 24.01
CA LEU A 52 10.33 20.37 24.82
C LEU A 52 9.85 20.62 26.25
N LEU A 53 9.14 19.66 26.83
CA LEU A 53 8.59 19.69 28.18
C LEU A 53 9.20 18.59 29.04
N VAL A 54 9.57 18.95 30.27
CA VAL A 54 9.95 17.99 31.32
C VAL A 54 8.97 18.11 32.47
N TYR A 55 8.30 17.01 32.79
CA TYR A 55 7.44 16.90 33.96
C TYR A 55 8.13 16.02 34.99
N GLU A 56 8.46 16.60 36.13
CA GLU A 56 8.88 15.88 37.33
C GLU A 56 7.68 15.39 38.13
N GLU A 57 7.93 14.72 39.25
CA GLU A 57 6.89 14.38 40.22
C GLU A 57 6.05 15.60 40.66
N GLY A 58 4.73 15.43 40.59
CA GLY A 58 3.76 16.51 40.79
C GLY A 58 3.45 17.34 39.54
N GLY A 59 4.22 17.17 38.46
CA GLY A 59 4.02 17.87 37.19
C GLY A 59 2.66 17.52 36.56
N HIS A 60 1.95 18.54 36.07
CA HIS A 60 0.60 18.41 35.52
C HIS A 60 0.20 19.66 34.72
N PHE A 61 -0.93 19.60 34.03
CA PHE A 61 -1.69 20.79 33.68
C PHE A 61 -3.20 20.53 33.72
N ALA A 62 -3.93 21.52 34.20
CA ALA A 62 -5.38 21.48 34.26
C ALA A 62 -6.00 21.46 32.85
N LYS A 63 -7.26 20.99 32.78
CA LYS A 63 -8.05 20.98 31.57
C LYS A 63 -8.06 22.38 30.94
N HIS A 64 -7.56 22.49 29.72
CA HIS A 64 -7.57 23.71 28.94
C HIS A 64 -7.64 23.38 27.45
N GLN A 65 -7.99 24.37 26.66
CA GLN A 65 -7.82 24.34 25.21
C GLN A 65 -6.57 25.14 24.88
N ASP A 66 -5.73 24.63 23.99
CA ASP A 66 -4.58 25.38 23.52
C ASP A 66 -5.06 26.56 22.67
N THR A 67 -4.47 27.73 22.85
CA THR A 67 -4.56 28.76 21.82
C THR A 67 -3.66 28.34 20.66
N GLU A 68 -4.09 28.60 19.43
CA GLU A 68 -3.26 28.39 18.25
C GLU A 68 -1.89 29.08 18.43
N LYS A 69 -0.81 28.35 18.11
CA LYS A 69 0.58 28.78 18.35
C LYS A 69 1.27 29.22 17.07
N GLU A 70 0.85 28.66 15.95
CA GLU A 70 1.38 28.92 14.62
C GLU A 70 0.23 29.20 13.66
N ASP A 71 0.49 30.03 12.65
CA ASP A 71 -0.49 30.27 11.59
C ASP A 71 -0.76 28.97 10.82
N GLY A 72 -2.02 28.74 10.46
CA GLY A 72 -2.42 27.48 9.82
C GLY A 72 -2.45 26.23 10.73
N MET A 73 -2.20 26.33 12.04
CA MET A 73 -2.24 25.19 12.96
C MET A 73 -3.64 24.53 13.00
N ILE A 74 -3.68 23.21 12.82
CA ILE A 74 -4.91 22.40 12.86
C ILE A 74 -4.91 21.32 13.95
N ALA A 75 -3.72 20.90 14.39
CA ALA A 75 -3.56 19.86 15.41
C ALA A 75 -2.25 20.04 16.19
N THR A 76 -2.20 19.41 17.35
CA THR A 76 -1.01 19.28 18.19
C THR A 76 -0.55 17.84 18.18
N LEU A 77 0.73 17.62 17.89
CA LEU A 77 1.41 16.33 18.03
C LEU A 77 2.27 16.36 19.31
N VAL A 78 2.03 15.42 20.22
CA VAL A 78 2.84 15.20 21.41
C VAL A 78 3.64 13.93 21.22
N VAL A 79 4.97 14.02 21.19
CA VAL A 79 5.88 12.87 21.16
C VAL A 79 6.55 12.73 22.53
N GLN A 80 6.14 11.74 23.31
CA GLN A 80 6.83 11.34 24.54
C GLN A 80 8.10 10.58 24.16
N LEU A 81 9.24 11.08 24.62
CA LEU A 81 10.52 10.39 24.50
C LEU A 81 10.63 9.28 25.55
N PRO A 82 11.49 8.26 25.33
CA PRO A 82 11.75 7.22 26.31
C PRO A 82 12.02 7.82 27.69
N SER A 83 11.15 7.52 28.65
CA SER A 83 11.17 8.14 29.97
C SER A 83 10.52 7.24 31.02
N LEU A 84 11.17 7.12 32.17
CA LEU A 84 10.66 6.36 33.31
C LEU A 84 9.76 7.25 34.17
N HIS A 85 8.44 7.03 34.11
CA HIS A 85 7.47 7.78 34.92
C HIS A 85 6.19 6.97 35.24
N GLU A 86 5.52 7.36 36.33
CA GLU A 86 4.16 6.93 36.68
C GLU A 86 3.21 8.16 36.61
N GLY A 87 1.91 7.95 36.34
CA GLY A 87 0.99 9.07 36.09
C GLY A 87 1.30 9.78 34.75
N GLY A 88 0.88 11.03 34.54
CA GLY A 88 1.24 11.73 33.30
C GLY A 88 0.43 11.33 32.05
N ASP A 89 -0.78 10.79 32.20
CA ASP A 89 -1.67 10.49 31.07
C ASP A 89 -2.17 11.77 30.41
N LEU A 90 -2.23 11.78 29.08
CA LEU A 90 -2.95 12.81 28.34
C LEU A 90 -4.42 12.41 28.26
N VAL A 91 -5.30 13.31 28.68
CA VAL A 91 -6.76 13.11 28.63
C VAL A 91 -7.37 14.15 27.70
N ILE A 92 -8.11 13.69 26.71
CA ILE A 92 -8.85 14.53 25.76
C ILE A 92 -10.33 14.56 26.16
N TYR A 93 -10.89 15.77 26.20
CA TYR A 93 -12.27 16.03 26.56
C TYR A 93 -13.08 16.48 25.34
N SER A 94 -14.36 16.14 25.34
CA SER A 94 -15.35 16.65 24.40
C SER A 94 -16.66 16.85 25.15
N ASN A 95 -17.28 18.02 24.98
CA ASN A 95 -18.50 18.43 25.70
C ASN A 95 -18.37 18.29 27.23
N GLY A 96 -17.18 18.58 27.76
CA GLY A 96 -16.90 18.47 29.20
C GLY A 96 -16.61 17.05 29.70
N GLU A 97 -16.77 16.00 28.89
CA GLU A 97 -16.52 14.61 29.28
C GLU A 97 -15.17 14.11 28.77
N ALA A 98 -14.48 13.28 29.57
CA ALA A 98 -13.26 12.61 29.12
C ALA A 98 -13.60 11.52 28.10
N LYS A 99 -13.16 11.68 26.85
CA LYS A 99 -13.42 10.72 25.76
C LYS A 99 -12.25 9.78 25.51
N HIS A 100 -11.03 10.29 25.59
CA HIS A 100 -9.83 9.49 25.34
C HIS A 100 -8.77 9.74 26.41
N ARG A 101 -8.06 8.67 26.78
CA ARG A 101 -6.93 8.68 27.70
C ARG A 101 -5.79 7.94 27.04
N HIS A 102 -4.65 8.60 26.91
CA HIS A 102 -3.44 8.04 26.34
C HIS A 102 -2.36 7.97 27.43
N ASP A 103 -1.92 6.77 27.75
CA ASP A 103 -0.95 6.50 28.81
C ASP A 103 0.51 6.53 28.33
N PHE A 104 0.73 6.64 27.02
CA PHE A 104 2.05 6.62 26.38
C PHE A 104 2.89 5.40 26.74
N GLY A 105 2.31 4.20 26.62
CA GLY A 105 3.02 2.93 26.70
C GLY A 105 3.34 2.45 28.11
N LYS A 106 2.72 3.06 29.13
CA LYS A 106 2.94 2.64 30.52
C LYS A 106 2.27 1.30 30.84
N ALA A 107 1.07 1.04 30.33
CA ALA A 107 0.38 -0.24 30.50
C ALA A 107 1.17 -1.40 29.88
N ASP A 108 1.83 -1.14 28.74
CA ASP A 108 2.64 -2.13 28.03
C ASP A 108 4.10 -2.19 28.53
N GLY A 109 4.49 -1.28 29.43
CA GLY A 109 5.86 -1.20 29.98
C GLY A 109 6.90 -0.64 29.00
N THR A 110 6.46 -0.07 27.88
CA THR A 110 7.31 0.40 26.77
C THR A 110 7.75 1.86 26.89
N ALA A 111 7.08 2.65 27.75
CA ALA A 111 7.34 4.07 27.98
C ALA A 111 8.82 4.41 28.28
N VAL A 112 9.55 3.46 28.86
CA VAL A 112 10.96 3.60 29.27
C VAL A 112 11.98 3.45 28.14
N PHE A 113 11.62 2.78 27.04
CA PHE A 113 12.57 2.46 25.95
C PHE A 113 12.06 2.82 24.55
N LEU A 114 10.75 3.04 24.35
CA LEU A 114 10.19 3.49 23.08
C LEU A 114 9.62 4.91 23.15
N PRO A 115 9.70 5.69 22.06
CA PRO A 115 8.91 6.89 21.93
C PRO A 115 7.44 6.55 21.70
N HIS A 116 6.55 7.33 22.28
CA HIS A 116 5.10 7.23 22.08
C HIS A 116 4.57 8.56 21.60
N TYR A 117 3.48 8.57 20.84
CA TYR A 117 2.89 9.82 20.38
C TYR A 117 1.38 9.84 20.57
N ALA A 118 0.83 11.05 20.64
CA ALA A 118 -0.59 11.31 20.59
C ALA A 118 -0.83 12.58 19.75
N VAL A 119 -1.91 12.59 18.99
CA VAL A 119 -2.33 13.74 18.18
C VAL A 119 -3.74 14.11 18.58
N HIS A 120 -3.99 15.41 18.75
CA HIS A 120 -5.32 15.94 18.99
C HIS A 120 -5.53 17.22 18.19
N TYR A 121 -6.77 17.52 17.85
CA TYR A 121 -7.12 18.76 17.17
C TYR A 121 -6.76 19.98 18.03
N ALA A 122 -6.46 21.10 17.37
CA ALA A 122 -6.05 22.33 18.04
C ALA A 122 -7.13 22.90 18.97
N ASP A 123 -8.39 22.62 18.67
CA ASP A 123 -9.57 23.01 19.45
C ASP A 123 -9.94 22.02 20.57
N ALA A 124 -9.23 20.90 20.69
CA ALA A 124 -9.53 19.90 21.70
C ALA A 124 -9.17 20.38 23.11
N GLU A 125 -10.14 20.32 24.02
CA GLU A 125 -9.89 20.47 25.46
C GLU A 125 -9.08 19.27 25.96
N HIS A 126 -7.98 19.52 26.68
CA HIS A 126 -7.09 18.47 27.13
C HIS A 126 -6.46 18.78 28.50
N ALA A 127 -6.08 17.73 29.22
CA ALA A 127 -5.39 17.81 30.50
C ALA A 127 -4.26 16.78 30.57
N LEU A 128 -3.24 17.05 31.38
CA LEU A 128 -2.24 16.05 31.76
C LEU A 128 -2.45 15.69 33.23
N VAL A 129 -2.75 14.41 33.45
CA VAL A 129 -2.84 13.85 34.79
C VAL A 129 -1.49 13.98 35.48
N LYS A 130 -1.51 14.23 36.79
CA LYS A 130 -0.29 14.41 37.59
C LYS A 130 0.68 13.25 37.40
N VAL A 131 1.94 13.57 37.13
CA VAL A 131 3.06 12.63 37.20
C VAL A 131 3.28 12.30 38.67
N THR A 132 3.17 11.02 39.03
CA THR A 132 3.26 10.56 40.42
C THR A 132 4.65 10.09 40.80
N LYS A 133 5.47 9.68 39.82
CA LYS A 133 6.89 9.32 40.03
C LYS A 133 7.69 9.55 38.75
N GLY A 134 8.98 9.81 38.90
CA GLY A 134 9.94 9.87 37.79
C GLY A 134 9.85 11.17 36.98
N PHE A 135 10.34 11.11 35.73
CA PHE A 135 10.36 12.26 34.83
C PHE A 135 9.74 11.88 33.49
N ARG A 136 8.77 12.66 33.01
CA ARG A 136 8.18 12.51 31.69
C ARG A 136 8.75 13.58 30.75
N LEU A 137 9.37 13.14 29.67
CA LEU A 137 9.96 13.99 28.65
C LEU A 137 9.09 13.98 27.39
N ALA A 138 8.65 15.14 26.92
CA ALA A 138 7.77 15.24 25.75
C ALA A 138 8.14 16.39 24.83
N LEU A 139 8.11 16.14 23.53
CA LEU A 139 8.19 17.15 22.49
C LEU A 139 6.78 17.49 22.04
N VAL A 140 6.52 18.78 21.85
CA VAL A 140 5.23 19.28 21.36
C VAL A 140 5.46 19.94 20.01
N TYR A 141 4.74 19.48 19.00
CA TYR A 141 4.77 19.98 17.63
C TYR A 141 3.42 20.57 17.25
N SER A 142 3.45 21.70 16.53
CA SER A 142 2.30 22.24 15.82
C SER A 142 2.21 21.60 14.45
N ILE A 143 1.04 21.06 14.10
CA ILE A 143 0.74 20.55 12.76
C ILE A 143 -0.02 21.62 12.01
N CYS A 144 0.57 22.15 10.94
CA CYS A 144 0.09 23.32 10.22
C CYS A 144 -0.22 23.01 8.75
N LEU A 145 -1.27 23.67 8.24
CA LEU A 145 -1.53 23.73 6.81
C LEU A 145 -0.55 24.71 6.13
N PRO A 146 -0.13 24.44 4.88
CA PRO A 146 0.56 25.43 4.05
C PRO A 146 -0.28 26.68 3.85
N LYS A 147 0.37 27.85 3.71
CA LYS A 147 -0.30 29.14 3.54
C LYS A 147 -1.29 29.16 2.37
N GLU A 148 -0.96 28.46 1.29
CA GLU A 148 -1.77 28.33 0.09
C GLU A 148 -3.05 27.51 0.34
N GLN A 149 -3.03 26.67 1.37
CA GLN A 149 -4.09 25.74 1.76
C GLN A 149 -4.82 26.15 3.04
N HIS A 150 -4.58 27.35 3.58
CA HIS A 150 -5.28 27.86 4.76
C HIS A 150 -6.81 27.93 4.59
N HIS A 151 -7.32 27.95 3.36
CA HIS A 151 -8.76 27.85 3.08
C HIS A 151 -9.37 26.50 3.51
N LEU A 152 -8.56 25.46 3.69
CA LEU A 152 -8.96 24.14 4.22
C LEU A 152 -8.97 24.09 5.76
N LYS A 153 -8.51 25.16 6.41
CA LYS A 153 -8.56 25.28 7.87
C LYS A 153 -10.03 25.39 8.26
N ARG A 154 -10.49 24.48 9.14
CA ARG A 154 -11.82 24.61 9.76
C ARG A 154 -11.87 25.93 10.53
N VAL A 155 -12.74 26.83 10.09
CA VAL A 155 -13.01 28.07 10.82
C VAL A 155 -13.96 27.73 11.98
N SER A 156 -13.37 27.65 13.18
CA SER A 156 -13.95 27.77 14.54
C SER A 156 -15.49 27.69 14.77
N ASP A 157 -15.85 26.90 15.80
CA ASP A 157 -17.05 26.96 16.66
C ASP A 157 -18.46 26.76 16.09
N LYS A 158 -18.62 26.26 14.86
CA LYS A 158 -19.92 25.75 14.42
C LYS A 158 -20.05 24.25 14.74
N PRO A 159 -21.17 23.81 15.35
CA PRO A 159 -21.41 22.38 15.49
C PRO A 159 -21.42 21.77 14.08
N LEU A 160 -20.84 20.56 13.94
CA LEU A 160 -20.74 19.81 12.68
C LEU A 160 -22.08 19.76 11.91
N SER A 161 -23.21 19.83 12.63
CA SER A 161 -24.57 19.93 12.10
C SER A 161 -24.82 21.18 11.24
N ASP A 162 -24.21 22.33 11.53
CA ASP A 162 -24.46 23.58 10.83
C ASP A 162 -23.70 23.65 9.49
N ASP A 163 -22.49 23.11 9.46
CA ASP A 163 -21.71 22.96 8.24
C ASP A 163 -22.35 21.90 7.34
N LEU A 164 -22.81 20.78 7.91
CA LEU A 164 -23.56 19.76 7.18
C LEU A 164 -24.91 20.31 6.68
N LEU A 165 -25.63 21.10 7.47
CA LEU A 165 -26.87 21.75 7.06
C LEU A 165 -26.62 22.69 5.87
N SER A 166 -25.56 23.49 5.94
CA SER A 166 -25.18 24.39 4.85
C SER A 166 -24.83 23.59 3.59
N ALA A 167 -24.07 22.51 3.72
CA ALA A 167 -23.71 21.63 2.61
C ALA A 167 -24.94 20.94 1.98
N ILE A 168 -25.83 20.35 2.80
CA ILE A 168 -27.06 19.70 2.32
C ILE A 168 -27.95 20.71 1.60
N SER A 169 -28.06 21.94 2.12
CA SER A 169 -28.85 23.02 1.51
C SER A 169 -28.29 23.50 0.16
N MET A 170 -26.99 23.28 -0.09
CA MET A 170 -26.31 23.64 -1.35
C MET A 170 -26.35 22.53 -2.40
N VAL A 171 -26.75 21.31 -2.05
CA VAL A 171 -26.98 20.24 -3.03
C VAL A 171 -28.11 20.71 -3.96
N SER A 172 -27.79 20.78 -5.25
CA SER A 172 -28.69 21.31 -6.29
C SER A 172 -29.96 20.45 -6.40
N ASP A 173 -31.05 20.99 -6.97
CA ASP A 173 -32.30 20.24 -7.22
C ASP A 173 -32.16 19.10 -8.26
N GLY A 174 -30.94 18.75 -8.65
CA GLY A 174 -30.64 17.62 -9.51
C GLY A 174 -30.60 16.29 -8.75
N ASN A 175 -30.82 15.19 -9.45
CA ASN A 175 -30.72 13.80 -8.95
C ASN A 175 -29.28 13.39 -8.55
N GLU A 176 -28.53 14.27 -7.90
CA GLU A 176 -27.18 13.98 -7.42
C GLU A 176 -27.25 13.10 -6.18
N SER A 177 -26.57 11.95 -6.23
CA SER A 177 -26.43 11.03 -5.10
C SER A 177 -24.97 11.01 -4.68
N PHE A 178 -24.72 10.97 -3.37
CA PHE A 178 -23.39 10.72 -2.82
C PHE A 178 -23.38 9.43 -2.02
N ALA A 179 -22.24 8.76 -1.98
CA ALA A 179 -22.05 7.53 -1.24
C ALA A 179 -21.11 7.76 -0.06
N LEU A 180 -21.45 7.18 1.09
CA LEU A 180 -20.60 7.13 2.27
C LEU A 180 -20.24 5.67 2.54
N LEU A 181 -18.96 5.32 2.40
CA LEU A 181 -18.50 3.98 2.72
C LEU A 181 -18.50 3.77 4.24
N LEU A 182 -19.17 2.71 4.71
CA LEU A 182 -19.20 2.34 6.11
C LEU A 182 -17.86 1.71 6.51
N SER A 183 -17.37 2.05 7.71
CA SER A 183 -16.06 1.63 8.22
C SER A 183 -16.09 0.28 8.93
N HIS A 184 -17.26 -0.21 9.33
CA HIS A 184 -17.45 -1.57 9.85
C HIS A 184 -18.09 -2.48 8.80
N GLU A 185 -17.79 -3.77 8.92
CA GLU A 185 -18.53 -4.81 8.21
C GLU A 185 -19.83 -5.11 8.94
N TYR A 186 -20.93 -5.17 8.19
CA TYR A 186 -22.25 -5.50 8.70
C TYR A 186 -22.75 -6.76 8.01
N THR A 187 -23.34 -7.67 8.77
CA THR A 187 -23.98 -8.84 8.17
C THR A 187 -25.26 -8.41 7.47
N GLU A 188 -25.57 -9.01 6.33
CA GLU A 188 -26.83 -8.78 5.60
C GLU A 188 -28.02 -8.88 6.55
N LYS A 189 -28.04 -9.94 7.39
CA LYS A 189 -29.06 -10.13 8.42
C LYS A 189 -29.20 -8.93 9.36
N SER A 190 -28.10 -8.35 9.83
CA SER A 190 -28.15 -7.20 10.76
C SER A 190 -28.71 -5.93 10.09
N ILE A 191 -28.35 -5.68 8.83
CA ILE A 191 -28.87 -4.54 8.07
C ILE A 191 -30.34 -4.75 7.71
N VAL A 192 -30.73 -5.97 7.32
CA VAL A 192 -32.13 -6.30 7.00
C VAL A 192 -33.02 -6.22 8.24
N ASP A 193 -32.56 -6.73 9.39
CA ASP A 193 -33.37 -6.79 10.62
C ASP A 193 -33.44 -5.43 11.33
N PHE A 194 -32.39 -4.59 11.26
CA PHE A 194 -32.27 -3.37 12.09
C PHE A 194 -31.96 -2.08 11.31
N GLY A 195 -31.74 -2.15 9.99
CA GLY A 195 -31.46 -0.96 9.17
C GLY A 195 -30.31 -0.11 9.71
N CYS A 196 -30.52 1.21 9.80
CA CYS A 196 -29.53 2.14 10.34
C CYS A 196 -29.26 1.95 11.85
N GLU A 197 -30.15 1.29 12.60
CA GLU A 197 -29.92 0.97 14.01
C GLU A 197 -28.83 -0.10 14.18
N ALA A 198 -28.51 -0.84 13.12
CA ALA A 198 -27.39 -1.79 13.11
C ALA A 198 -26.02 -1.08 13.16
N LEU A 199 -25.93 0.20 12.78
CA LEU A 199 -24.68 0.94 12.65
C LEU A 199 -23.97 1.10 14.00
N LYS A 200 -22.63 0.97 13.98
CA LYS A 200 -21.78 1.01 15.18
C LYS A 200 -20.60 1.94 15.01
N GLY A 201 -20.01 2.33 16.14
CA GLY A 201 -18.80 3.15 16.19
C GLY A 201 -18.92 4.42 15.36
N VAL A 202 -17.91 4.67 14.52
CA VAL A 202 -17.84 5.87 13.67
C VAL A 202 -18.99 5.98 12.67
N ASP A 203 -19.55 4.86 12.19
CA ASP A 203 -20.63 4.88 11.20
C ASP A 203 -21.93 5.42 11.81
N ARG A 204 -22.23 5.00 13.04
CA ARG A 204 -23.40 5.51 13.79
C ARG A 204 -23.27 7.00 14.07
N VAL A 205 -22.07 7.46 14.43
CA VAL A 205 -21.81 8.88 14.71
C VAL A 205 -21.95 9.73 13.45
N ARG A 206 -21.38 9.27 12.31
CA ARG A 206 -21.48 9.95 11.02
C ARG A 206 -22.94 10.00 10.52
N PHE A 207 -23.65 8.87 10.60
CA PHE A 207 -25.05 8.82 10.21
C PHE A 207 -25.93 9.72 11.09
N GLY A 208 -25.71 9.71 12.41
CA GLY A 208 -26.42 10.60 13.34
C GLY A 208 -26.22 12.08 13.02
N ALA A 209 -24.99 12.50 12.70
CA ALA A 209 -24.72 13.89 12.31
C ALA A 209 -25.42 14.28 11.00
N LEU A 210 -25.50 13.37 10.03
CA LEU A 210 -26.23 13.57 8.78
C LEU A 210 -27.75 13.65 9.02
N GLU A 211 -28.28 12.78 9.88
CA GLU A 211 -29.70 12.76 10.24
C GLU A 211 -30.12 14.04 10.97
N GLU A 212 -29.31 14.49 11.94
CA GLU A 212 -29.53 15.74 12.67
C GLU A 212 -29.50 16.96 11.74
N ALA A 213 -28.52 17.04 10.84
CA ALA A 213 -28.45 18.12 9.87
C ALA A 213 -29.64 18.08 8.89
N ASN A 214 -29.98 16.90 8.38
CA ASN A 214 -31.09 16.70 7.44
C ASN A 214 -32.47 17.00 8.07
N ALA A 215 -32.61 16.82 9.39
CA ALA A 215 -33.82 17.19 10.13
C ALA A 215 -34.07 18.71 10.14
N LEU A 216 -33.00 19.51 10.08
CA LEU A 216 -33.02 20.97 10.14
C LEU A 216 -33.13 21.64 8.76
N VAL A 217 -32.99 20.90 7.67
CA VAL A 217 -33.08 21.39 6.29
C VAL A 217 -34.55 21.50 5.82
N ALA A 218 -34.82 22.42 4.88
CA ALA A 218 -36.15 22.62 4.28
C ALA A 218 -36.70 21.33 3.64
N ALA A 219 -38.02 21.16 3.65
CA ALA A 219 -38.66 19.88 3.28
C ALA A 219 -38.37 19.43 1.84
N ASP A 220 -38.20 20.38 0.92
CA ASP A 220 -37.84 20.18 -0.48
C ASP A 220 -36.35 19.81 -0.69
N LYS A 221 -35.52 20.01 0.34
CA LYS A 221 -34.07 19.75 0.35
C LYS A 221 -33.68 18.56 1.23
N LYS A 222 -34.66 17.84 1.80
CA LYS A 222 -34.39 16.67 2.63
C LYS A 222 -33.84 15.52 1.79
N LEU A 223 -32.74 14.96 2.24
CA LEU A 223 -32.11 13.78 1.65
C LEU A 223 -32.82 12.50 2.11
N ASN A 224 -32.87 11.52 1.21
CA ASN A 224 -33.25 10.14 1.54
C ASN A 224 -31.98 9.32 1.73
N PHE A 225 -31.88 8.60 2.85
CA PHE A 225 -30.75 7.74 3.13
C PHE A 225 -31.07 6.29 2.76
N TYR A 226 -30.13 5.64 2.08
CA TYR A 226 -30.22 4.23 1.70
C TYR A 226 -28.95 3.51 2.15
N ILE A 227 -29.09 2.26 2.60
CA ILE A 227 -27.96 1.35 2.78
C ILE A 227 -27.93 0.46 1.54
N ALA A 228 -26.78 0.42 0.86
CA ALA A 228 -26.58 -0.38 -0.34
C ALA A 228 -25.31 -1.23 -0.20
N GLU A 229 -25.37 -2.46 -0.70
CA GLU A 229 -24.20 -3.31 -0.87
C GLU A 229 -23.51 -2.95 -2.18
N LEU A 230 -22.20 -2.67 -2.12
CA LEU A 230 -21.38 -2.37 -3.28
C LEU A 230 -20.36 -3.49 -3.51
N THR A 231 -20.58 -4.30 -4.54
CA THR A 231 -19.58 -5.26 -5.02
C THR A 231 -18.67 -4.56 -6.03
N HIS A 232 -17.38 -4.46 -5.73
CA HIS A 232 -16.39 -3.88 -6.63
C HIS A 232 -15.31 -4.92 -6.97
N PHE A 233 -14.93 -4.99 -8.24
CA PHE A 233 -13.86 -5.87 -8.72
C PHE A 233 -12.56 -5.08 -8.80
N VAL A 234 -11.57 -5.43 -7.97
CA VAL A 234 -10.26 -4.76 -7.92
C VAL A 234 -9.21 -5.58 -8.67
N LEU A 235 -8.55 -4.96 -9.65
CA LEU A 235 -7.33 -5.43 -10.30
C LEU A 235 -6.14 -4.77 -9.60
N PHE A 236 -5.23 -5.54 -9.02
CA PHE A 236 -4.11 -5.00 -8.24
C PHE A 236 -2.89 -4.67 -9.11
N ALA A 237 -2.36 -3.47 -8.93
CA ALA A 237 -1.03 -3.02 -9.32
C ALA A 237 -0.15 -2.93 -8.06
N GLU A 238 1.09 -3.41 -8.16
CA GLU A 238 2.06 -3.56 -7.07
C GLU A 238 2.85 -2.25 -6.87
N HIS A 239 3.02 -1.76 -5.62
CA HIS A 239 4.19 -0.99 -5.11
C HIS A 239 4.11 -0.74 -3.57
N TYR A 240 5.17 -1.22 -2.88
CA TYR A 240 5.83 -0.84 -1.59
C TYR A 240 5.13 -0.89 -0.20
N ASP A 241 5.60 -1.82 0.66
CA ASP A 241 6.52 -1.66 1.84
C ASP A 241 6.46 -0.34 2.66
N GLU A 242 6.69 -0.24 3.98
CA GLU A 242 7.04 -1.16 5.08
C GLU A 242 6.89 -0.42 6.45
N ALA A 243 6.90 -1.22 7.54
CA ALA A 243 7.31 -0.92 8.93
C ALA A 243 6.28 -0.56 10.04
N GLY A 244 6.16 -1.50 11.00
CA GLY A 244 5.70 -1.29 12.38
C GLY A 244 5.42 -2.60 13.16
N CYS A 245 6.45 -3.24 13.72
CA CYS A 245 6.37 -4.43 14.60
C CYS A 245 5.53 -4.18 15.87
N PHE A 246 4.67 -5.16 16.20
CA PHE A 246 4.00 -5.30 17.50
C PHE A 246 4.65 -6.43 18.31
N GLU A 247 5.03 -6.16 19.56
CA GLU A 247 5.49 -7.17 20.51
C GLU A 247 4.39 -8.22 20.77
N CYS A 248 4.65 -9.46 20.36
CA CYS A 248 3.72 -10.56 20.51
C CYS A 248 4.15 -11.48 21.66
N LYS A 249 3.44 -11.37 22.79
CA LYS A 249 3.53 -12.37 23.86
C LYS A 249 3.14 -13.75 23.30
N ARG A 250 3.99 -14.73 23.63
CA ARG A 250 3.95 -16.18 23.35
C ARG A 250 2.52 -16.70 23.17
N ASP A 251 2.18 -17.11 21.95
CA ASP A 251 1.04 -17.99 21.68
C ASP A 251 1.59 -19.33 21.16
N PRO A 252 1.74 -20.35 22.04
CA PRO A 252 2.26 -21.66 21.67
C PRO A 252 1.46 -22.35 20.55
N ALA A 253 0.17 -22.01 20.39
CA ALA A 253 -0.65 -22.59 19.34
C ALA A 253 -0.29 -22.05 17.94
N LEU A 254 0.07 -20.77 17.84
CA LEU A 254 0.52 -20.17 16.57
C LEU A 254 1.88 -20.71 16.13
N VAL A 255 2.81 -20.86 17.07
CA VAL A 255 4.13 -21.44 16.79
C VAL A 255 3.97 -22.88 16.29
N ASN A 256 3.13 -23.68 16.95
CA ASN A 256 2.85 -25.04 16.50
C ASN A 256 2.19 -25.06 15.12
N PHE A 257 1.19 -24.21 14.86
CA PHE A 257 0.54 -24.08 13.56
C PHE A 257 1.52 -23.75 12.43
N PHE A 258 2.49 -22.87 12.67
CA PHE A 258 3.51 -22.55 11.66
C PHE A 258 4.35 -23.77 11.28
N PHE A 259 4.85 -24.52 12.26
CA PHE A 259 5.67 -25.69 12.00
C PHE A 259 4.90 -26.92 11.52
N THR A 260 3.58 -26.98 11.69
CA THR A 260 2.78 -28.13 11.23
C THR A 260 2.05 -27.87 9.91
N GLU A 261 1.57 -26.65 9.69
CA GLU A 261 0.69 -26.32 8.56
C GLU A 261 1.33 -25.38 7.52
N LEU A 262 2.27 -24.51 7.91
CA LEU A 262 2.83 -23.49 7.00
C LEU A 262 4.24 -23.83 6.49
N CYS A 263 5.12 -24.31 7.36
CA CYS A 263 6.50 -24.70 7.03
C CYS A 263 6.86 -26.04 7.71
N PRO A 264 6.25 -27.16 7.28
CA PRO A 264 6.50 -28.48 7.86
C PRO A 264 7.96 -28.93 7.73
N GLY A 265 8.71 -28.43 6.74
CA GLY A 265 10.15 -28.70 6.60
C GLY A 265 10.99 -28.19 7.77
N LEU A 266 10.47 -27.20 8.53
CA LEU A 266 11.09 -26.66 9.74
C LEU A 266 10.66 -27.39 11.03
N GLY A 267 9.91 -28.49 10.93
CA GLY A 267 9.44 -29.31 12.04
C GLY A 267 10.58 -29.95 12.85
N GLY A 268 11.17 -29.19 13.77
CA GLY A 268 12.28 -29.64 14.63
C GLY A 268 12.99 -28.51 15.39
N ILE A 269 12.79 -27.25 14.98
CA ILE A 269 13.36 -26.06 15.65
C ILE A 269 12.34 -25.29 16.49
N GLY A 270 11.12 -25.83 16.67
CA GLY A 270 10.01 -25.14 17.34
C GLY A 270 10.19 -24.89 18.84
N GLU A 271 11.16 -25.54 19.48
CA GLU A 271 11.54 -25.27 20.86
C GLU A 271 12.56 -24.11 20.99
N ASN A 272 13.05 -23.56 19.87
CA ASN A 272 14.00 -22.46 19.90
C ASN A 272 13.30 -21.13 20.25
N GLU A 273 13.38 -20.75 21.53
CA GLU A 273 12.73 -19.56 22.06
C GLU A 273 13.11 -18.25 21.35
N THR A 274 14.25 -18.22 20.64
CA THR A 274 14.71 -17.03 19.88
C THR A 274 13.94 -16.78 18.59
N LEU A 275 13.29 -17.81 18.02
CA LEU A 275 12.56 -17.69 16.75
C LEU A 275 11.10 -17.25 16.96
N ILE A 276 10.57 -17.42 18.17
CA ILE A 276 9.15 -17.24 18.50
C ILE A 276 8.64 -15.82 18.19
N PRO A 277 9.33 -14.71 18.53
CA PRO A 277 8.83 -13.37 18.22
C PRO A 277 8.68 -13.11 16.71
N SER A 278 9.66 -13.53 15.90
CA SER A 278 9.67 -13.34 14.44
C SER A 278 8.60 -14.20 13.76
N LEU A 279 8.42 -15.46 14.21
CA LEU A 279 7.36 -16.35 13.73
C LEU A 279 5.96 -15.78 14.00
N VAL A 280 5.73 -15.27 15.23
CA VAL A 280 4.43 -14.70 15.58
C VAL A 280 4.17 -13.39 14.81
N ALA A 281 5.20 -12.59 14.51
CA ALA A 281 5.08 -11.40 13.66
C ALA A 281 4.64 -11.76 12.23
N ILE A 282 5.20 -12.83 11.65
CA ILE A 282 4.84 -13.31 10.30
C ILE A 282 3.41 -13.87 10.26
N ILE A 283 3.01 -14.67 11.26
CA ILE A 283 1.66 -15.29 11.30
C ILE A 283 0.55 -14.26 11.57
N ARG A 284 0.87 -13.17 12.28
CA ARG A 284 -0.08 -12.09 12.61
C ARG A 284 -0.13 -10.97 11.58
N ASN A 285 0.77 -10.96 10.60
CA ASN A 285 0.68 -10.04 9.47
C ASN A 285 -0.40 -10.57 8.49
N PRO A 286 -1.51 -9.84 8.25
CA PRO A 286 -2.61 -10.32 7.42
C PRO A 286 -2.31 -10.21 5.91
N ILE A 287 -1.06 -9.95 5.52
CA ILE A 287 -0.65 -9.94 4.11
C ILE A 287 -0.43 -11.38 3.66
N GLY A 288 -1.51 -12.01 3.17
CA GLY A 288 -1.45 -13.18 2.31
C GLY A 288 -1.20 -14.52 3.00
N LYS A 289 -2.18 -15.01 3.77
CA LYS A 289 -2.20 -16.43 4.19
C LYS A 289 -2.46 -17.39 3.01
N ASP A 290 -2.87 -16.88 1.86
CA ASP A 290 -3.06 -17.65 0.64
C ASP A 290 -1.93 -17.36 -0.37
N GLY A 291 -1.13 -18.39 -0.70
CA GLY A 291 -0.25 -18.40 -1.87
C GLY A 291 1.23 -18.07 -1.67
N LEU A 292 1.71 -17.89 -0.43
CA LEU A 292 3.15 -17.77 -0.16
C LEU A 292 3.82 -19.15 -0.17
N SER A 293 4.99 -19.24 -0.82
CA SER A 293 5.80 -20.47 -0.80
C SER A 293 6.56 -20.63 0.52
N GLU A 294 6.88 -21.87 0.90
CA GLU A 294 7.67 -22.19 2.10
C GLU A 294 9.03 -21.48 2.10
N VAL A 295 9.65 -21.35 0.92
CA VAL A 295 10.90 -20.61 0.69
C VAL A 295 10.75 -19.11 1.00
N GLU A 296 9.65 -18.49 0.57
CA GLU A 296 9.39 -17.06 0.79
C GLU A 296 9.18 -16.76 2.28
N LEU A 297 8.38 -17.59 2.97
CA LEU A 297 8.17 -17.48 4.41
C LEU A 297 9.47 -17.65 5.18
N THR A 298 10.28 -18.64 4.80
CA THR A 298 11.56 -18.91 5.47
C THR A 298 12.56 -17.75 5.29
N LEU A 299 12.62 -17.15 4.10
CA LEU A 299 13.44 -15.95 3.87
C LEU A 299 12.99 -14.74 4.69
N GLN A 300 11.67 -14.56 4.90
CA GLN A 300 11.16 -13.51 5.79
C GLN A 300 11.50 -13.77 7.26
N VAL A 301 11.45 -15.04 7.71
CA VAL A 301 11.93 -15.42 9.05
C VAL A 301 13.40 -15.04 9.20
N ILE A 302 14.24 -15.41 8.23
CA ILE A 302 15.67 -15.08 8.24
C ILE A 302 15.89 -13.57 8.32
N ASP A 303 15.10 -12.79 7.57
CA ASP A 303 15.21 -11.33 7.54
C ASP A 303 14.90 -10.67 8.89
N ALA A 304 14.00 -11.28 9.65
CA ALA A 304 13.57 -10.81 10.96
C ALA A 304 14.45 -11.29 12.14
N LEU A 305 15.52 -12.04 11.89
CA LEU A 305 16.45 -12.50 12.93
C LEU A 305 17.64 -11.55 13.09
N ASP A 306 18.07 -11.33 14.34
CA ASP A 306 19.24 -10.51 14.70
C ASP A 306 20.60 -11.18 14.41
N GLY A 307 20.60 -12.27 13.62
CA GLY A 307 21.79 -13.06 13.30
C GLY A 307 22.02 -14.28 14.20
N GLY A 308 23.20 -14.88 14.11
CA GLY A 308 23.60 -16.05 14.89
C GLY A 308 23.40 -17.40 14.18
N ASP A 309 23.60 -18.48 14.92
CA ASP A 309 23.66 -19.84 14.35
C ASP A 309 22.33 -20.30 13.76
N ALA A 310 21.20 -19.85 14.33
CA ALA A 310 19.87 -20.14 13.81
C ALA A 310 19.62 -19.47 12.44
N GLN A 311 20.02 -18.20 12.28
CA GLN A 311 19.89 -17.50 10.99
C GLN A 311 20.78 -18.16 9.92
N LYS A 312 21.99 -18.59 10.28
CA LYS A 312 22.90 -19.30 9.36
C LYS A 312 22.33 -20.64 8.91
N ALA A 313 21.83 -21.45 9.83
CA ALA A 313 21.26 -22.75 9.52
C ALA A 313 20.00 -22.65 8.63
N LEU A 314 19.12 -21.68 8.92
CA LEU A 314 17.95 -21.40 8.09
C LEU A 314 18.36 -20.90 6.70
N LEU A 315 19.37 -20.04 6.62
CA LEU A 315 19.89 -19.52 5.36
C LEU A 315 20.46 -20.63 4.46
N GLU A 316 21.22 -21.57 5.02
CA GLU A 316 21.76 -22.71 4.26
C GLU A 316 20.63 -23.60 3.71
N MET A 317 19.64 -23.91 4.55
CA MET A 317 18.48 -24.71 4.15
C MET A 317 17.65 -24.04 3.05
N VAL A 318 17.27 -22.76 3.24
CA VAL A 318 16.37 -22.08 2.30
C VAL A 318 17.01 -21.85 0.94
N LEU A 319 18.33 -21.68 0.89
CA LEU A 319 19.07 -21.53 -0.37
C LEU A 319 19.08 -22.85 -1.15
N GLU A 320 19.18 -24.00 -0.48
CA GLU A 320 19.05 -25.31 -1.14
C GLU A 320 17.64 -25.51 -1.69
N GLU A 321 16.62 -25.23 -0.90
CA GLU A 321 15.22 -25.38 -1.31
C GLU A 321 14.84 -24.43 -2.45
N ALA A 322 15.33 -23.18 -2.41
CA ALA A 322 15.15 -22.22 -3.49
C ALA A 322 15.71 -22.75 -4.83
N MET A 323 16.81 -23.52 -4.82
CA MET A 323 17.37 -24.06 -6.06
C MET A 323 16.47 -25.11 -6.72
N GLU A 324 15.56 -25.74 -5.97
CA GLU A 324 14.60 -26.72 -6.48
C GLU A 324 13.32 -26.08 -7.05
N LEU A 325 13.14 -24.76 -6.88
CA LEU A 325 11.99 -24.05 -7.44
C LEU A 325 12.00 -24.00 -8.96
N LYS A 326 10.80 -23.95 -9.54
CA LYS A 326 10.62 -23.59 -10.95
C LYS A 326 11.09 -22.16 -11.21
N ASP A 327 11.59 -21.91 -12.41
CA ASP A 327 12.18 -20.64 -12.79
C ASP A 327 11.22 -19.45 -12.60
N GLU A 328 9.93 -19.62 -12.88
CA GLU A 328 8.93 -18.54 -12.70
C GLU A 328 8.71 -18.19 -11.21
N LEU A 329 8.84 -19.18 -10.32
CA LEU A 329 8.70 -18.97 -8.87
C LEU A 329 9.99 -18.39 -8.30
N LEU A 330 11.15 -18.84 -8.77
CA LEU A 330 12.45 -18.31 -8.36
C LEU A 330 12.58 -16.83 -8.73
N CYS A 331 12.07 -16.44 -9.90
CA CYS A 331 12.09 -15.07 -10.39
C CYS A 331 10.88 -14.23 -9.94
N SER A 332 10.12 -14.71 -8.96
CA SER A 332 9.04 -13.93 -8.35
C SER A 332 9.57 -12.60 -7.80
N PRO A 333 8.92 -11.45 -8.10
CA PRO A 333 9.31 -10.15 -7.57
C PRO A 333 9.39 -10.10 -6.03
N LYS A 334 8.64 -10.96 -5.34
CA LYS A 334 8.65 -11.04 -3.87
C LYS A 334 9.88 -11.77 -3.31
N LEU A 335 10.37 -12.77 -4.03
CA LEU A 335 11.39 -13.71 -3.56
C LEU A 335 12.80 -13.26 -3.96
N VAL A 336 12.94 -12.67 -5.14
CA VAL A 336 14.21 -12.21 -5.70
C VAL A 336 14.96 -11.22 -4.79
N PRO A 337 14.35 -10.16 -4.22
CA PRO A 337 15.08 -9.21 -3.38
C PRO A 337 15.67 -9.87 -2.13
N LEU A 338 14.91 -10.77 -1.50
CA LEU A 338 15.35 -11.52 -0.33
C LEU A 338 16.48 -12.49 -0.69
N LEU A 339 16.36 -13.24 -1.79
CA LEU A 339 17.43 -14.11 -2.27
C LEU A 339 18.70 -13.33 -2.60
N CYS A 340 18.60 -12.20 -3.30
CA CYS A 340 19.76 -11.37 -3.61
C CYS A 340 20.40 -10.82 -2.32
N LYS A 341 19.60 -10.31 -1.37
CA LYS A 341 20.09 -9.80 -0.06
C LYS A 341 20.85 -10.87 0.72
N TRP A 342 20.30 -12.07 0.81
CA TRP A 342 20.78 -13.14 1.69
C TRP A 342 21.84 -14.04 1.07
N SER A 343 21.80 -14.26 -0.24
CA SER A 343 22.85 -15.01 -0.96
C SER A 343 24.24 -14.36 -0.84
N ARG A 344 24.31 -13.02 -0.70
CA ARG A 344 25.55 -12.28 -0.39
C ARG A 344 26.10 -12.56 1.01
N ARG A 345 25.23 -12.84 1.98
CA ARG A 345 25.57 -13.01 3.40
C ARG A 345 25.86 -14.48 3.76
N SER A 346 25.64 -15.41 2.83
CA SER A 346 26.01 -16.81 2.99
C SER A 346 27.53 -16.94 3.23
N SER A 347 27.89 -17.70 4.25
CA SER A 347 29.27 -18.10 4.54
C SER A 347 29.82 -19.11 3.52
N ASP A 348 28.94 -19.78 2.78
CA ASP A 348 29.30 -20.72 1.71
C ASP A 348 29.08 -20.11 0.32
N ASP A 349 30.17 -19.99 -0.42
CA ASP A 349 30.19 -19.47 -1.80
C ASP A 349 29.62 -20.48 -2.82
N SER A 350 29.50 -21.75 -2.43
CA SER A 350 29.00 -22.81 -3.31
C SER A 350 27.53 -22.60 -3.69
N ASN A 351 26.70 -22.15 -2.75
CA ASN A 351 25.28 -21.87 -2.98
C ASN A 351 25.07 -20.62 -3.85
N PHE A 352 25.86 -19.57 -3.63
CA PHE A 352 25.84 -18.38 -4.51
C PHE A 352 26.24 -18.73 -5.94
N LYS A 353 27.23 -19.62 -6.11
CA LYS A 353 27.65 -20.11 -7.43
C LYS A 353 26.55 -20.90 -8.13
N LYS A 354 25.89 -21.85 -7.45
CA LYS A 354 24.74 -22.61 -8.01
C LYS A 354 23.61 -21.68 -8.43
N PHE A 355 23.27 -20.70 -7.59
CA PHE A 355 22.25 -19.69 -7.89
C PHE A 355 22.62 -18.87 -9.14
N SER A 356 23.87 -18.40 -9.21
CA SER A 356 24.39 -17.67 -10.37
C SER A 356 24.35 -18.49 -11.66
N GLU A 357 24.70 -19.78 -11.58
CA GLU A 357 24.65 -20.71 -12.71
C GLU A 357 23.21 -20.94 -13.18
N LYS A 358 22.25 -21.11 -12.26
CA LYS A 358 20.83 -21.28 -12.59
C LYS A 358 20.26 -20.05 -13.29
N LEU A 359 20.48 -18.85 -12.74
CA LEU A 359 20.06 -17.60 -13.38
C LEU A 359 20.69 -17.38 -14.76
N SER A 360 21.94 -17.80 -14.92
CA SER A 360 22.63 -17.70 -16.21
C SER A 360 22.05 -18.61 -17.29
N GLN A 361 21.35 -19.69 -16.93
CA GLN A 361 20.77 -20.67 -17.86
C GLN A 361 19.28 -20.42 -18.14
N MET A 362 18.66 -19.49 -17.41
CA MET A 362 17.22 -19.23 -17.46
C MET A 362 16.79 -18.49 -18.73
N ASP A 363 15.51 -18.59 -19.08
CA ASP A 363 14.89 -17.76 -20.12
C ASP A 363 15.12 -16.26 -19.82
N PRO A 364 15.76 -15.50 -20.73
CA PRO A 364 15.96 -14.07 -20.55
C PRO A 364 14.67 -13.28 -20.32
N GLY A 365 13.52 -13.80 -20.77
CA GLY A 365 12.18 -13.26 -20.49
C GLY A 365 11.88 -13.08 -19.00
N LEU A 366 12.43 -13.95 -18.15
CA LEU A 366 12.18 -14.00 -16.70
C LEU A 366 13.19 -13.21 -15.87
N LEU A 367 14.27 -12.71 -16.47
CA LEU A 367 15.40 -12.12 -15.73
C LEU A 367 15.16 -10.68 -15.27
N ARG A 368 14.10 -10.02 -15.74
CA ARG A 368 13.81 -8.62 -15.39
C ARG A 368 13.74 -8.37 -13.87
N PRO A 369 12.94 -9.13 -13.09
CA PRO A 369 12.87 -8.92 -11.64
C PRO A 369 14.21 -9.12 -10.94
N VAL A 370 15.03 -10.06 -11.45
CA VAL A 370 16.39 -10.34 -10.93
C VAL A 370 17.31 -9.14 -11.13
N ILE A 371 17.33 -8.56 -12.32
CA ILE A 371 18.16 -7.40 -12.64
C ILE A 371 17.70 -6.15 -11.86
N GLU A 372 16.38 -5.96 -11.74
CA GLU A 372 15.80 -4.87 -10.94
C GLU A 372 16.15 -5.03 -9.45
N GLY A 373 16.00 -6.24 -8.89
CA GLY A 373 16.34 -6.54 -7.50
C GLY A 373 17.82 -6.34 -7.18
N ILE A 374 18.73 -6.75 -8.08
CA ILE A 374 20.17 -6.49 -7.91
C ILE A 374 20.44 -4.97 -7.95
N SER A 375 19.83 -4.25 -8.89
CA SER A 375 20.00 -2.79 -9.02
C SER A 375 19.56 -2.05 -7.76
N GLN A 376 18.44 -2.45 -7.14
CA GLN A 376 17.95 -1.87 -5.89
C GLN A 376 18.92 -2.08 -4.72
N ILE A 377 19.55 -3.25 -4.62
CA ILE A 377 20.53 -3.55 -3.57
C ILE A 377 21.85 -2.79 -3.78
N SER A 378 22.20 -2.48 -5.04
CA SER A 378 23.40 -1.75 -5.44
C SER A 378 23.24 -0.22 -5.46
N ALA A 379 22.14 0.33 -4.95
CA ALA A 379 21.79 1.76 -5.03
C ALA A 379 22.77 2.73 -4.34
N ASP A 380 23.68 2.25 -3.48
CA ASP A 380 24.76 3.05 -2.88
C ASP A 380 25.96 3.31 -3.82
N GLY A 381 25.86 2.90 -5.09
CA GLY A 381 26.94 3.08 -6.07
C GLY A 381 28.10 2.10 -5.91
N ASP A 382 27.95 1.08 -5.05
CA ASP A 382 28.89 -0.02 -4.95
C ASP A 382 28.76 -0.95 -6.18
N LYS A 383 29.47 -0.59 -7.24
CA LYS A 383 29.66 -1.39 -8.47
C LYS A 383 30.66 -2.52 -8.26
N THR A 384 30.95 -2.89 -7.02
CA THR A 384 31.89 -3.95 -6.69
C THR A 384 31.17 -5.02 -5.85
N GLY A 385 31.17 -6.26 -6.35
CA GLY A 385 30.51 -7.35 -5.64
C GLY A 385 29.98 -8.44 -6.56
N LYS A 386 29.77 -9.62 -5.98
CA LYS A 386 29.38 -10.84 -6.72
C LYS A 386 28.03 -10.71 -7.41
N LEU A 387 27.06 -9.99 -6.83
CA LEU A 387 25.75 -9.73 -7.43
C LEU A 387 25.84 -8.80 -8.64
N PHE A 388 26.70 -7.78 -8.59
CA PHE A 388 26.89 -6.86 -9.72
C PHE A 388 27.59 -7.57 -10.90
N GLU A 389 28.57 -8.44 -10.61
CA GLU A 389 29.20 -9.29 -11.63
C GLU A 389 28.23 -10.32 -12.22
N LEU A 390 27.31 -10.86 -11.40
CA LEU A 390 26.21 -11.68 -11.88
C LEU A 390 25.26 -10.87 -12.80
N ALA A 391 24.88 -9.65 -12.42
CA ALA A 391 24.07 -8.79 -13.27
C ALA A 391 24.75 -8.53 -14.64
N LYS A 392 26.05 -8.21 -14.65
CA LYS A 392 26.82 -8.06 -15.90
C LYS A 392 26.82 -9.30 -16.79
N SER A 393 26.76 -10.51 -16.22
CA SER A 393 26.75 -11.74 -17.02
C SER A 393 25.37 -12.05 -17.62
N ILE A 394 24.28 -11.62 -16.98
CA ILE A 394 22.90 -11.89 -17.42
C ILE A 394 22.28 -10.76 -18.25
N VAL A 395 22.67 -9.50 -18.03
CA VAL A 395 22.13 -8.33 -18.76
C VAL A 395 22.32 -8.44 -20.28
N PRO A 396 23.47 -8.87 -20.84
CA PRO A 396 23.63 -9.01 -22.28
C PRO A 396 22.59 -9.96 -22.91
N LYS A 397 22.25 -11.06 -22.22
CA LYS A 397 21.23 -12.02 -22.69
C LYS A 397 19.84 -11.40 -22.68
N ARG A 398 19.52 -10.61 -21.64
CA ARG A 398 18.26 -9.87 -21.53
C ARG A 398 18.13 -8.83 -22.65
N VAL A 399 19.19 -8.07 -22.92
CA VAL A 399 19.23 -7.07 -23.99
C VAL A 399 19.04 -7.73 -25.36
N GLU A 400 19.72 -8.84 -25.64
CA GLU A 400 19.56 -9.56 -26.91
C GLU A 400 18.10 -10.01 -27.11
N TRP A 401 17.48 -10.57 -26.07
CA TRP A 401 16.07 -10.95 -26.09
C TRP A 401 15.13 -9.76 -26.30
N LEU A 402 15.36 -8.64 -25.61
CA LEU A 402 14.58 -7.40 -25.77
C LEU A 402 14.69 -6.86 -27.19
N ASN A 403 15.89 -6.84 -27.77
CA ASN A 403 16.10 -6.39 -29.15
C ASN A 403 15.35 -7.27 -30.16
N GLY A 404 15.30 -8.58 -29.94
CA GLY A 404 14.46 -9.48 -30.74
C GLY A 404 12.98 -9.10 -30.66
N LYS A 405 12.46 -8.85 -29.45
CA LYS A 405 11.06 -8.44 -29.24
C LYS A 405 10.74 -7.05 -29.78
N ILE A 406 11.66 -6.10 -29.67
CA ILE A 406 11.56 -4.78 -30.29
C ILE A 406 11.46 -4.93 -31.81
N GLY A 407 12.27 -5.78 -32.44
CA GLY A 407 12.19 -6.05 -33.88
C GLY A 407 10.84 -6.65 -34.31
N GLU A 408 10.22 -7.49 -33.47
CA GLU A 408 8.88 -8.04 -33.72
C GLU A 408 7.77 -6.98 -33.64
N LEU A 409 7.90 -6.03 -32.69
CA LEU A 409 6.88 -5.01 -32.37
C LEU A 409 7.04 -3.71 -33.17
N ASN A 410 8.26 -3.37 -33.59
CA ASN A 410 8.58 -2.17 -34.35
C ASN A 410 8.22 -2.35 -35.83
N LYS A 411 6.92 -2.47 -36.07
CA LYS A 411 6.32 -2.59 -37.40
C LYS A 411 5.28 -1.49 -37.59
N PRO A 412 5.07 -1.01 -38.83
CA PRO A 412 3.99 -0.08 -39.11
C PRO A 412 2.63 -0.71 -38.79
N PHE A 413 1.63 0.14 -38.56
CA PHE A 413 0.27 -0.30 -38.27
C PHE A 413 -0.29 -1.22 -39.35
N THR A 414 -0.86 -2.34 -38.93
CA THR A 414 -1.69 -3.23 -39.75
C THR A 414 -2.92 -3.67 -38.94
N TRP A 415 -3.98 -4.06 -39.64
CA TRP A 415 -5.15 -4.68 -39.03
C TRP A 415 -4.94 -6.16 -38.68
N GLU A 416 -3.75 -6.71 -38.94
CA GLU A 416 -3.43 -8.12 -38.72
C GLU A 416 -3.12 -8.37 -37.25
N MET A 417 -3.98 -9.14 -36.58
CA MET A 417 -3.76 -9.60 -35.22
C MET A 417 -3.28 -11.04 -35.28
N THR A 418 -2.01 -11.28 -35.60
CA THR A 418 -1.45 -12.62 -35.92
C THR A 418 -1.72 -13.67 -34.83
N ASP A 419 -1.80 -13.23 -33.58
CA ASP A 419 -2.00 -14.08 -32.40
C ASP A 419 -3.46 -14.21 -31.98
N ALA A 420 -4.39 -13.58 -32.71
CA ALA A 420 -5.81 -13.58 -32.40
C ALA A 420 -6.38 -15.00 -32.33
N LYS A 421 -7.14 -15.28 -31.28
CA LYS A 421 -7.91 -16.51 -31.12
C LYS A 421 -9.38 -16.15 -30.99
N PHE A 422 -10.23 -16.85 -31.74
CA PHE A 422 -11.68 -16.70 -31.67
C PHE A 422 -12.32 -18.10 -31.66
N ARG A 423 -12.91 -18.50 -30.53
CA ARG A 423 -13.33 -19.88 -30.29
C ARG A 423 -14.57 -20.27 -31.12
N ASP A 424 -15.50 -19.34 -31.28
CA ASP A 424 -16.84 -19.66 -31.79
C ASP A 424 -16.92 -19.69 -33.32
N SER A 425 -15.92 -19.15 -34.02
CA SER A 425 -15.81 -19.22 -35.48
C SER A 425 -14.35 -19.18 -35.96
N ARG A 426 -14.00 -20.18 -36.78
CA ARG A 426 -12.72 -20.21 -37.50
C ARG A 426 -12.62 -19.07 -38.53
N LYS A 427 -13.71 -18.72 -39.22
CA LYS A 427 -13.69 -17.66 -40.23
C LYS A 427 -13.45 -16.29 -39.58
N VAL A 428 -14.07 -16.04 -38.43
CA VAL A 428 -13.80 -14.84 -37.63
C VAL A 428 -12.33 -14.81 -37.17
N GLN A 429 -11.78 -15.94 -36.71
CA GLN A 429 -10.36 -16.01 -36.35
C GLN A 429 -9.43 -15.72 -37.54
N GLU A 430 -9.71 -16.28 -38.71
CA GLU A 430 -8.95 -16.03 -39.95
C GLU A 430 -9.05 -14.55 -40.37
N PHE A 431 -10.24 -13.95 -40.28
CA PHE A 431 -10.44 -12.52 -40.49
C PHE A 431 -9.61 -11.67 -39.52
N LEU A 432 -9.63 -11.98 -38.22
CA LEU A 432 -8.88 -11.23 -37.21
C LEU A 432 -7.37 -11.23 -37.49
N ARG A 433 -6.85 -12.32 -38.03
CA ARG A 433 -5.44 -12.45 -38.44
C ARG A 433 -5.13 -11.84 -39.82
N GLY A 434 -6.15 -11.53 -40.62
CA GLY A 434 -6.01 -10.95 -41.95
C GLY A 434 -5.93 -9.40 -41.95
N PRO A 435 -5.77 -8.79 -43.13
CA PRO A 435 -5.56 -7.34 -43.27
C PRO A 435 -6.85 -6.51 -43.29
N GLU A 436 -8.01 -7.16 -43.40
CA GLU A 436 -9.31 -6.47 -43.53
C GLU A 436 -9.75 -5.82 -42.21
N GLU A 437 -10.32 -4.63 -42.25
CA GLU A 437 -10.77 -3.87 -41.07
C GLU A 437 -12.08 -4.42 -40.49
N SER A 438 -13.00 -4.83 -41.35
CA SER A 438 -14.34 -5.28 -40.95
C SER A 438 -14.81 -6.52 -41.73
N MET A 439 -15.65 -7.35 -41.12
CA MET A 439 -16.35 -8.44 -41.80
C MET A 439 -17.84 -8.49 -41.42
N ASP A 440 -18.66 -8.89 -42.39
CA ASP A 440 -20.03 -9.36 -42.16
C ASP A 440 -20.00 -10.89 -41.96
N THR A 441 -20.59 -11.38 -40.87
CA THR A 441 -20.63 -12.82 -40.55
C THR A 441 -21.81 -13.56 -41.21
N LYS A 442 -22.28 -13.07 -42.35
CA LYS A 442 -23.40 -13.67 -43.09
C LYS A 442 -23.08 -15.14 -43.40
N ASN A 443 -23.97 -16.04 -42.97
CA ASN A 443 -23.82 -17.51 -43.09
C ASN A 443 -22.70 -18.13 -42.23
N ASP A 444 -22.20 -17.40 -41.23
CA ASP A 444 -21.22 -17.92 -40.26
C ASP A 444 -21.87 -18.18 -38.89
N PHE A 445 -22.85 -17.36 -38.53
CA PHE A 445 -23.77 -17.59 -37.43
C PHE A 445 -25.20 -17.69 -37.96
N THR A 446 -26.07 -18.36 -37.22
CA THR A 446 -27.51 -18.42 -37.46
C THR A 446 -28.21 -17.85 -36.24
N PHE A 447 -29.06 -16.85 -36.44
CA PHE A 447 -29.86 -16.22 -35.40
C PHE A 447 -31.33 -16.30 -35.80
N ASP A 448 -32.20 -16.56 -34.83
CA ASP A 448 -33.65 -16.63 -35.01
C ASP A 448 -34.27 -15.23 -35.23
N ASP A 449 -33.70 -14.20 -34.60
CA ASP A 449 -34.10 -12.80 -34.77
C ASP A 449 -32.93 -11.82 -34.50
N PHE A 450 -33.19 -10.51 -34.69
CA PHE A 450 -32.19 -9.47 -34.44
C PHE A 450 -31.75 -9.40 -32.97
N LYS A 451 -32.65 -9.72 -32.03
CA LYS A 451 -32.38 -9.63 -30.60
C LYS A 451 -31.38 -10.70 -30.17
N GLU A 452 -31.47 -11.91 -30.71
CA GLU A 452 -30.49 -12.96 -30.44
C GLU A 452 -29.09 -12.58 -30.94
N ALA A 453 -28.99 -11.96 -32.11
CA ALA A 453 -27.71 -11.44 -32.63
C ALA A 453 -27.14 -10.33 -31.72
N ASP A 454 -27.99 -9.44 -31.21
CA ASP A 454 -27.59 -8.35 -30.30
C ASP A 454 -27.14 -8.87 -28.93
N ASP A 455 -27.85 -9.85 -28.38
CA ASP A 455 -27.47 -10.53 -27.13
C ASP A 455 -26.13 -11.28 -27.29
N PHE A 456 -25.91 -11.92 -28.44
CA PHE A 456 -24.63 -12.56 -28.76
C PHE A 456 -23.48 -11.55 -28.84
N ALA A 457 -23.69 -10.42 -29.51
CA ALA A 457 -22.70 -9.34 -29.64
C ALA A 457 -22.25 -8.80 -28.26
N LYS A 458 -23.18 -8.68 -27.32
CA LYS A 458 -22.93 -8.17 -25.96
C LYS A 458 -22.19 -9.16 -25.05
N THR A 459 -22.38 -10.46 -25.26
CA THR A 459 -21.87 -11.52 -24.37
C THR A 459 -20.56 -12.15 -24.85
N SER A 460 -20.27 -12.12 -26.15
CA SER A 460 -19.17 -12.88 -26.78
C SER A 460 -17.78 -12.22 -26.68
N LEU A 461 -17.70 -10.98 -26.19
CA LEU A 461 -16.44 -10.22 -26.07
C LEU A 461 -15.61 -10.57 -24.83
N ALA A 462 -16.19 -11.23 -23.83
CA ALA A 462 -15.57 -11.38 -22.51
C ALA A 462 -14.34 -12.31 -22.44
N ASN A 463 -14.04 -13.10 -23.48
CA ASN A 463 -13.08 -14.21 -23.40
C ASN A 463 -12.02 -14.28 -24.52
N GLN A 464 -11.88 -13.24 -25.34
CA GLN A 464 -10.98 -13.29 -26.50
C GLN A 464 -9.55 -12.85 -26.15
N ARG A 465 -8.55 -13.64 -26.57
CA ARG A 465 -7.13 -13.34 -26.33
C ARG A 465 -6.46 -12.92 -27.64
N GLY A 466 -5.64 -11.87 -27.55
CA GLY A 466 -4.79 -11.44 -28.66
C GLY A 466 -5.54 -10.77 -29.81
N ALA A 467 -6.75 -10.24 -29.57
CA ALA A 467 -7.54 -9.53 -30.56
C ALA A 467 -8.24 -8.31 -29.93
N SER A 468 -8.56 -7.29 -30.73
CA SER A 468 -9.34 -6.14 -30.28
C SER A 468 -10.29 -5.69 -31.39
N PHE A 469 -11.59 -5.86 -31.18
CA PHE A 469 -12.63 -5.55 -32.15
C PHE A 469 -13.94 -5.18 -31.43
N THR A 470 -14.84 -4.57 -32.18
CA THR A 470 -16.24 -4.37 -31.83
C THR A 470 -17.10 -5.34 -32.62
N MET A 471 -18.24 -5.69 -32.06
CA MET A 471 -19.21 -6.60 -32.66
C MET A 471 -20.60 -5.98 -32.49
N GLU A 472 -21.31 -5.81 -33.58
CA GLU A 472 -22.65 -5.21 -33.61
C GLU A 472 -23.62 -6.12 -34.40
N ALA A 473 -24.85 -6.23 -33.93
CA ALA A 473 -25.91 -6.89 -34.72
C ALA A 473 -26.33 -5.99 -35.89
N ALA A 474 -26.58 -6.61 -37.04
CA ALA A 474 -26.98 -5.95 -38.28
C ALA A 474 -28.01 -6.80 -39.04
N GLY A 475 -28.75 -6.18 -39.96
CA GLY A 475 -29.83 -6.82 -40.72
C GLY A 475 -31.22 -6.56 -40.13
N SER A 476 -32.17 -7.41 -40.45
CA SER A 476 -33.54 -7.43 -39.93
C SER A 476 -33.84 -8.73 -39.18
N ASP A 477 -35.01 -8.86 -38.57
CA ASP A 477 -35.43 -10.08 -37.86
C ASP A 477 -35.40 -11.36 -38.73
N LYS A 478 -35.34 -11.24 -40.05
CA LYS A 478 -35.32 -12.39 -40.98
C LYS A 478 -33.93 -12.73 -41.52
N ASP A 479 -32.95 -11.85 -41.30
CA ASP A 479 -31.61 -11.95 -41.88
C ASP A 479 -30.55 -11.33 -40.95
N ALA A 480 -30.74 -11.49 -39.63
CA ALA A 480 -29.82 -10.97 -38.63
C ALA A 480 -28.43 -11.62 -38.75
N TYR A 481 -27.38 -10.80 -38.65
CA TYR A 481 -26.00 -11.22 -38.66
C TYR A 481 -25.14 -10.30 -37.78
N LEU A 482 -23.91 -10.69 -37.49
CA LEU A 482 -22.95 -9.83 -36.77
C LEU A 482 -22.02 -9.14 -37.76
N LYS A 483 -21.79 -7.85 -37.54
CA LYS A 483 -20.70 -7.12 -38.16
C LYS A 483 -19.59 -6.94 -37.14
N ILE A 484 -18.38 -7.33 -37.53
CA ILE A 484 -17.18 -7.25 -36.69
C ILE A 484 -16.27 -6.19 -37.27
N THR A 485 -15.87 -5.22 -36.46
CA THR A 485 -14.93 -4.16 -36.86
C THR A 485 -13.75 -4.15 -35.90
N LYS A 486 -12.54 -4.35 -36.45
CA LYS A 486 -11.30 -4.30 -35.67
C LYS A 486 -11.08 -2.91 -35.10
N THR A 487 -10.38 -2.86 -33.98
CA THR A 487 -10.03 -1.61 -33.31
C THR A 487 -8.53 -1.46 -33.26
N ARG A 488 -8.07 -0.20 -33.28
CA ARG A 488 -6.65 0.14 -33.19
C ARG A 488 -6.02 -0.23 -31.84
N LYS A 489 -6.84 -0.41 -30.80
CA LYS A 489 -6.41 -0.71 -29.42
C LYS A 489 -5.39 -1.86 -29.33
N TRP A 490 -5.52 -2.93 -30.10
CA TRP A 490 -4.54 -4.03 -30.10
C TRP A 490 -3.14 -3.57 -30.52
N PHE A 491 -3.06 -2.75 -31.57
CA PHE A 491 -1.80 -2.19 -32.03
C PHE A 491 -1.27 -1.16 -31.04
N ASP A 492 -2.12 -0.25 -30.55
CA ASP A 492 -1.72 0.79 -29.61
C ASP A 492 -1.21 0.19 -28.28
N ASP A 493 -1.82 -0.89 -27.79
CA ASP A 493 -1.33 -1.60 -26.60
C ASP A 493 0.02 -2.30 -26.86
N ARG A 494 0.28 -2.80 -28.08
CA ARG A 494 1.59 -3.33 -28.48
C ARG A 494 2.66 -2.23 -28.63
N GLN A 495 2.27 -1.01 -29.04
CA GLN A 495 3.19 0.13 -29.08
C GLN A 495 3.61 0.57 -27.67
N LYS A 496 2.71 0.51 -26.68
CA LYS A 496 3.09 0.74 -25.27
C LYS A 496 4.12 -0.28 -24.78
N ILE A 497 3.97 -1.55 -25.15
CA ILE A 497 4.95 -2.60 -24.81
C ILE A 497 6.29 -2.33 -25.50
N LEU A 498 6.28 -1.87 -26.76
CA LEU A 498 7.49 -1.47 -27.48
C LEU A 498 8.22 -0.34 -26.75
N GLU A 499 7.52 0.71 -26.33
CA GLU A 499 8.09 1.82 -25.56
C GLU A 499 8.71 1.34 -24.24
N GLN A 500 8.05 0.42 -23.53
CA GLN A 500 8.57 -0.19 -22.31
C GLN A 500 9.86 -0.98 -22.56
N TYR A 501 9.92 -1.80 -23.61
CA TYR A 501 11.14 -2.55 -23.95
C TYR A 501 12.28 -1.63 -24.40
N MET A 502 11.99 -0.57 -25.15
CA MET A 502 13.01 0.41 -25.53
C MET A 502 13.57 1.13 -24.30
N ALA A 503 12.71 1.55 -23.37
CA ALA A 503 13.12 2.17 -22.11
C ALA A 503 13.96 1.20 -21.25
N GLU A 504 13.58 -0.08 -21.18
CA GLU A 504 14.33 -1.11 -20.46
C GLU A 504 15.73 -1.27 -21.05
N VAL A 505 15.88 -1.40 -22.37
CA VAL A 505 17.20 -1.48 -23.03
C VAL A 505 18.05 -0.24 -22.72
N SER A 506 17.49 0.97 -22.82
CA SER A 506 18.22 2.20 -22.50
C SER A 506 18.72 2.22 -21.06
N ASN A 507 17.86 1.85 -20.09
CA ASN A 507 18.23 1.79 -18.69
C ASN A 507 19.35 0.75 -18.43
N LEU A 508 19.21 -0.46 -18.99
CA LEU A 508 20.22 -1.51 -18.85
C LEU A 508 21.58 -1.09 -19.41
N MET A 509 21.60 -0.43 -20.57
CA MET A 509 22.84 0.08 -21.17
C MET A 509 23.48 1.19 -20.35
N GLU A 510 22.69 2.06 -19.72
CA GLU A 510 23.21 3.13 -18.86
C GLU A 510 23.85 2.58 -17.57
N HIS A 511 23.24 1.54 -16.98
CA HIS A 511 23.66 1.00 -15.69
C HIS A 511 24.76 -0.07 -15.81
N PHE A 512 24.72 -0.88 -16.86
CA PHE A 512 25.58 -2.06 -17.04
C PHE A 512 26.39 -2.07 -18.35
N GLY A 513 26.16 -1.12 -19.25
CA GLY A 513 26.94 -1.01 -20.48
C GLY A 513 28.41 -0.72 -20.19
N GLU A 514 29.30 -1.41 -20.88
CA GLU A 514 30.70 -1.01 -20.93
C GLU A 514 30.78 0.30 -21.72
N LYS A 515 31.48 1.32 -21.18
CA LYS A 515 31.97 2.39 -22.03
C LYS A 515 32.95 1.75 -23.00
N THR A 516 32.53 1.50 -24.23
CA THR A 516 33.49 1.40 -25.33
C THR A 516 34.20 2.74 -25.38
N ASP A 517 35.42 2.78 -24.87
CA ASP A 517 36.41 3.78 -25.24
C ASP A 517 36.61 3.58 -26.75
N ASP A 518 35.73 4.19 -27.55
CA ASP A 518 36.01 4.44 -28.95
C ASP A 518 37.15 5.43 -28.94
N GLY A 519 38.36 4.87 -28.98
CA GLY A 519 39.58 5.62 -29.12
C GLY A 519 39.44 6.56 -30.30
N ASP A 520 39.73 7.83 -30.05
CA ASP A 520 40.16 8.78 -31.05
C ASP A 520 41.18 8.10 -31.99
N THR A 521 40.73 7.74 -33.18
CA THR A 521 41.59 7.65 -34.35
C THR A 521 41.18 8.76 -35.31
N ASN A 522 41.97 9.83 -35.23
CA ASN A 522 42.21 10.82 -36.29
C ASN A 522 42.37 10.20 -37.68
#